data_AF-A0A7C0YEA8-F1
#
_entry.id   AF-A0A7C0YEA8-F1
#
_cell.length_a   1.000
_cell.length_b   1.000
_cell.length_c   1.000
_cell.angle_alpha   90.00
_cell.angle_beta   90.00
_cell.angle_gamma   90.00
#
_symmetry.space_group_name_H-M   'P 1'
#
loop_
_entity.id
_entity.type
_entity.pdbx_description
1 polymer ?
#
loop_
_entity_poly.entity_id
_entity_poly.type
_entity_poly.pdbx_seq_one_letter_code
_entity_poly.pdbx_strand_id
1 'polypeptide(L)' 'MVDDAHATGVLGPKGAGTLDHFGIQPAGPIQVSTFSKALGNLGGFVACTESVAKYLVNKARSLILTSFCIGYKL' A
#
# COMPACT_ATOMS: atom_id res chain seq x y z
N MET A 1 10.75 0.99 4.25
CA MET A 1 9.29 1.22 4.39
C MET A 1 9.03 2.67 4.05
N VAL A 2 7.97 2.96 3.29
CA VAL A 2 7.60 4.30 2.82
C VAL A 2 6.12 4.55 3.15
N ASP A 3 5.80 5.71 3.70
CA ASP A 3 4.42 6.17 3.89
C ASP A 3 4.09 7.21 2.81
N ASP A 4 3.13 6.87 1.96
CA ASP A 4 2.67 7.67 0.83
C ASP A 4 1.26 8.23 1.03
N ALA A 5 0.83 8.43 2.29
CA ALA A 5 -0.50 8.93 2.59
C ALA A 5 -0.84 10.26 1.87
N HIS A 6 0.15 11.11 1.59
CA HIS A 6 0.01 12.35 0.81
C HIS A 6 0.59 12.28 -0.62
N ALA A 7 1.31 11.20 -0.95
CA ALA A 7 1.97 11.03 -2.24
C ALA A 7 1.14 10.17 -3.21
N THR A 8 0.43 9.15 -2.71
CA THR A 8 -0.47 8.34 -3.54
C THR A 8 -1.59 9.21 -4.11
N GLY A 9 -1.79 9.15 -5.43
CA GLY A 9 -2.71 9.98 -6.17
C GLY A 9 -2.17 11.37 -6.55
N VAL A 10 -0.95 11.72 -6.11
CA VAL A 10 -0.34 13.05 -6.34
C VAL A 10 1.01 12.96 -7.05
N LEU A 11 1.88 12.03 -6.64
CA LEU A 11 3.24 11.88 -7.15
C LEU A 11 3.38 10.67 -8.10
N GLY A 12 4.27 10.83 -9.06
CA GLY A 12 4.63 9.82 -10.06
C GLY A 12 3.77 9.90 -11.33
N PRO A 13 4.28 9.45 -12.48
CA PRO A 13 3.56 9.50 -13.76
C PRO A 13 2.24 8.74 -13.74
N LYS A 14 2.08 7.74 -12.88
CA LYS A 14 0.85 6.97 -12.69
C LYS A 14 0.11 7.33 -11.41
N GLY A 15 0.59 8.33 -10.67
CA GLY A 15 0.05 8.69 -9.35
C GLY A 15 0.27 7.60 -8.29
N ALA A 16 1.20 6.67 -8.48
CA ALA A 16 1.35 5.55 -7.55
C ALA A 16 2.12 5.93 -6.27
N GLY A 17 2.62 7.16 -6.16
CA GLY A 17 3.31 7.68 -4.99
C GLY A 17 4.81 7.88 -5.18
N THR A 18 5.53 7.91 -4.08
CA THR A 18 6.96 8.28 -4.04
C THR A 18 7.83 7.31 -4.82
N LEU A 19 7.52 6.00 -4.76
CA LEU A 19 8.29 5.00 -5.49
C LEU A 19 8.19 5.17 -7.01
N ASP A 20 7.00 5.49 -7.53
CA ASP A 20 6.76 5.75 -8.95
C ASP A 20 7.44 7.05 -9.38
N HIS A 21 7.44 8.08 -8.52
CA HIS A 21 8.14 9.34 -8.78
C HIS A 21 9.66 9.15 -8.94
N PHE A 22 10.28 8.31 -8.13
CA PHE A 22 11.72 8.03 -8.18
C PHE A 22 12.11 6.84 -9.08
N GLY A 23 11.15 6.21 -9.76
CA GLY A 23 11.41 5.05 -10.63
C GLY A 23 11.88 3.80 -9.86
N ILE A 24 11.55 3.69 -8.57
CA ILE A 24 11.95 2.57 -7.72
C ILE A 24 10.97 1.42 -7.92
N GLN A 25 11.50 0.25 -8.27
CA GLN A 25 10.66 -0.93 -8.44
C GLN A 25 10.07 -1.42 -7.10
N PRO A 26 8.82 -1.91 -7.09
CA PRO A 26 8.10 -2.32 -5.88
C PRO A 26 8.64 -3.62 -5.23
N ALA A 27 9.69 -4.24 -5.76
CA ALA A 27 10.22 -5.51 -5.26
C ALA A 27 10.96 -5.40 -3.91
N GLY A 28 11.30 -4.19 -3.46
CA GLY A 28 12.06 -3.96 -2.22
C GLY A 28 11.22 -3.35 -1.10
N PRO A 29 10.82 -2.07 -1.21
CA PRO A 29 10.20 -1.35 -0.12
C PRO A 29 8.73 -1.72 0.10
N ILE A 30 8.34 -1.88 1.37
CA ILE A 30 6.93 -1.87 1.79
C ILE A 30 6.42 -0.43 1.70
N GLN A 31 5.38 -0.21 0.91
CA GLN A 31 4.71 1.07 0.75
C GLN A 31 3.35 1.02 1.45
N VAL A 32 3.10 1.99 2.32
CA VAL A 32 1.83 2.13 3.06
C VAL A 32 1.17 3.42 2.61
N SER A 33 -0.14 3.42 2.45
CA SER A 33 -0.88 4.65 2.17
C SER A 33 -2.33 4.54 2.62
N THR A 34 -3.07 5.64 2.51
CA THR A 34 -4.47 5.75 2.89
C THR A 34 -5.35 6.11 1.70
N PHE A 35 -6.59 5.64 1.73
CA PHE A 35 -7.61 6.03 0.79
C PHE A 35 -8.23 7.41 1.11
N SER A 36 -8.05 7.93 2.33
CA SER A 36 -8.80 9.10 2.84
C SER A 36 -8.28 10.48 2.44
N LYS A 37 -7.31 10.54 1.52
CA LYS A 37 -6.75 11.79 1.00
C LYS A 37 -7.07 11.95 -0.48
N ALA A 38 -6.07 11.95 -1.35
CA ALA A 38 -6.25 12.17 -2.78
C ALA A 38 -7.19 11.15 -3.45
N LEU A 39 -7.35 9.97 -2.85
CA LEU A 39 -8.25 8.91 -3.35
C LEU A 39 -9.70 9.04 -2.87
N GLY A 40 -10.01 9.96 -1.94
CA GLY A 40 -11.38 10.32 -1.55
C GLY A 40 -12.24 9.20 -0.95
N ASN A 41 -11.64 8.15 -0.39
CA ASN A 41 -12.35 6.98 0.15
C ASN A 41 -11.85 6.59 1.55
N LEU A 42 -12.41 5.57 2.20
CA LEU A 42 -12.03 5.17 3.56
C LEU A 42 -11.04 3.99 3.56
N GLY A 43 -10.12 4.01 4.52
CA GLY A 43 -9.21 2.89 4.81
C GLY A 43 -7.76 3.15 4.42
N GLY A 44 -6.97 2.09 4.38
CA GLY A 44 -5.59 2.14 3.95
C GLY A 44 -5.15 0.81 3.36
N PHE A 45 -3.98 0.84 2.74
CA PHE A 45 -3.41 -0.34 2.09
C PHE A 45 -1.91 -0.42 2.33
N VAL A 46 -1.38 -1.63 2.16
CA VAL A 46 0.04 -1.94 2.22
C VAL A 46 0.41 -2.67 0.93
N ALA A 47 1.21 -2.04 0.08
CA ALA A 47 1.82 -2.67 -1.08
C ALA A 47 3.18 -3.24 -0.68
N CYS A 48 3.34 -4.55 -0.85
CA CYS A 48 4.52 -5.30 -0.45
C CYS A 48 4.65 -6.58 -1.28
N THR A 49 5.71 -7.36 -1.04
CA THR A 49 5.88 -8.67 -1.67
C THR A 49 4.85 -9.66 -1.14
N GLU A 50 4.57 -10.71 -1.92
CA GLU A 50 3.61 -11.75 -1.54
C GLU A 50 3.95 -12.43 -0.21
N SER A 51 5.25 -12.64 0.06
CA SER A 51 5.72 -13.20 1.32
C SER A 51 5.34 -12.34 2.54
N VAL A 52 5.46 -11.01 2.41
CA VAL A 52 5.10 -10.06 3.46
C VAL A 52 3.58 -9.96 3.60
N ALA A 53 2.85 -9.92 2.48
CA ALA A 53 1.39 -9.93 2.49
C ALA A 53 0.85 -11.18 3.23
N LYS A 54 1.36 -12.37 2.90
CA LYS A 54 1.02 -13.63 3.59
C LYS A 54 1.35 -13.57 5.09
N TYR A 55 2.50 -13.01 5.44
CA TYR A 55 2.87 -12.84 6.85
C TYR A 55 1.89 -11.92 7.59
N LEU A 56 1.57 -10.75 7.02
CA LEU A 56 0.66 -9.78 7.62
C LEU A 56 -0.76 -10.35 7.78
N VAL A 57 -1.28 -11.04 6.78
CA VAL A 57 -2.61 -11.69 6.86
C VAL A 57 -2.68 -12.69 8.02
N ASN A 58 -1.59 -13.40 8.32
CA ASN A 58 -1.56 -14.41 9.38
C ASN A 58 -1.14 -13.88 10.76
N LYS A 59 -0.55 -12.68 10.85
CA LYS A 59 0.05 -12.17 12.10
C LYS A 59 -0.43 -10.78 12.53
N ALA A 60 -0.97 -9.96 11.63
CA ALA A 60 -1.42 -8.62 11.97
C ALA A 60 -2.80 -8.69 12.64
N ARG A 61 -2.84 -8.37 13.94
CA ARG A 61 -4.08 -8.33 14.73
C ARG A 61 -5.17 -7.47 14.09
N SER A 62 -4.79 -6.32 13.52
CA SER A 62 -5.72 -5.40 12.86
C SER A 62 -6.36 -5.97 11.59
N LEU A 63 -5.72 -6.95 10.93
CA LEU A 63 -6.33 -7.68 9.81
C LEU A 63 -7.11 -8.89 10.30
N ILE A 64 -6.65 -9.57 11.35
CA ILE A 64 -7.29 -10.78 11.88
C ILE A 64 -8.62 -10.45 12.59
N LEU A 65 -8.70 -9.33 13.30
CA LEU A 65 -9.86 -8.97 14.13
C LEU A 65 -10.82 -7.98 13.45
N THR A 66 -10.68 -7.74 12.15
CA THR A 66 -11.52 -6.80 11.40
C THR A 66 -11.69 -7.28 9.96
N SER A 67 -12.84 -6.96 9.35
CA SER A 67 -13.07 -7.26 7.94
C SER A 67 -12.10 -6.47 7.05
N PHE A 68 -11.36 -7.15 6.19
CA PHE A 68 -10.43 -6.55 5.23
C PHE A 68 -10.52 -7.26 3.87
N CYS A 69 -9.95 -6.64 2.83
CA CYS A 69 -9.89 -7.21 1.49
C CYS A 69 -8.42 -7.45 1.10
N ILE A 70 -8.16 -8.53 0.34
CA ILE A 70 -6.84 -8.83 -0.23
C ILE A 70 -6.90 -8.57 -1.73
N GLY A 71 -6.01 -7.72 -2.23
CA GLY A 71 -5.79 -7.52 -3.65
C GLY A 71 -4.53 -8.24 -4.12
N TYR A 72 -4.65 -9.10 -5.12
CA TYR A 72 -3.50 -9.65 -5.86
C TYR A 72 -3.40 -8.93 -7.20
N LYS A 73 -2.18 -8.53 -7.58
CA LYS A 73 -1.92 -8.02 -8.92
C LYS A 73 -1.81 -9.23 -9.86
N LEU A 74 -2.76 -9.33 -10.81
CA LEU A 74 -2.73 -10.33 -11.88
C LEU A 74 -1.56 -10.08 -12.83
#